data_AF-A0AAP0X7J0-F1
#
_entry.id   AF-A0AAP0X7J0-F1
#
_cell.length_a   1.000
_cell.length_b   1.000
_cell.length_c   1.000
_cell.angle_alpha   90.00
_cell.angle_beta   90.00
_cell.angle_gamma   90.00
#
_symmetry.space_group_name_H-M   'P 1'
#
loop_
_entity.id
_entity.type
_entity.pdbx_description
1 polymer ?
#
loop_
_entity_poly.entity_id
_entity_poly.type
_entity_poly.pdbx_seq_one_letter_code
_entity_poly.pdbx_strand_id
1 'polypeptide(L)'
;MSSKKEEKAQVAAERIKAAALTAAKGLSRAQAERAAAAAARNVNAYGQKEEGPSRWQEKREAKRQMYLMSTEKAVKLGERKDLKSSMSTLGGTSSQCQKCFQTGHWTYECKNERVYISRPSRTQQLKNPKLRMKVATSY
;
A
#
# COMPACT_ATOMS: atom_id res chain seq x y z
N MET A 1 41.95 1.84 -7.13
CA MET A 1 41.70 0.43 -7.57
C MET A 1 40.22 0.04 -7.59
N SER A 2 39.33 0.65 -6.78
CA SER A 2 37.88 0.34 -6.79
C SER A 2 37.16 0.77 -8.07
N SER A 3 37.41 2.00 -8.55
CA SER A 3 36.68 2.60 -9.67
C SER A 3 36.81 1.84 -11.00
N LYS A 4 38.00 1.29 -11.29
CA LYS A 4 38.24 0.51 -12.54
C LYS A 4 37.54 -0.86 -12.51
N LYS A 5 37.27 -1.40 -11.33
CA LYS A 5 36.53 -2.66 -11.15
C LYS A 5 35.02 -2.41 -11.26
N GLU A 6 34.54 -1.31 -10.70
CA GLU A 6 33.16 -0.85 -10.82
C GLU A 6 32.80 -0.49 -12.27
N GLU A 7 33.68 0.19 -13.00
CA GLU A 7 33.51 0.52 -14.41
C GLU A 7 33.38 -0.74 -15.29
N LYS A 8 34.21 -1.77 -15.05
CA LYS A 8 34.11 -3.06 -15.76
C LYS A 8 32.80 -3.79 -15.45
N ALA A 9 32.30 -3.72 -14.21
CA ALA A 9 31.01 -4.28 -13.84
C ALA A 9 29.84 -3.54 -14.50
N GLN A 10 29.92 -2.21 -14.62
CA GLN A 10 28.94 -1.41 -15.36
C GLN A 10 28.92 -1.79 -16.84
N VAL A 11 30.09 -1.93 -17.48
CA VAL A 11 30.19 -2.36 -18.88
C VAL A 11 29.64 -3.78 -19.09
N ALA A 12 29.91 -4.71 -18.16
CA ALA A 12 29.33 -6.06 -18.19
C ALA A 12 27.81 -6.04 -18.03
N ALA A 13 27.28 -5.23 -17.10
CA ALA A 13 25.85 -5.04 -16.90
C ALA A 13 25.17 -4.45 -18.15
N GLU A 14 25.75 -3.45 -18.80
CA GLU A 14 25.23 -2.85 -20.04
C GLU A 14 25.19 -3.86 -21.20
N ARG A 15 26.21 -4.74 -21.33
CA ARG A 15 26.21 -5.83 -22.32
C ARG A 15 25.07 -6.83 -22.07
N ILE A 16 24.79 -7.17 -20.81
CA ILE A 16 23.69 -8.07 -20.43
C ILE A 16 22.33 -7.41 -20.66
N LYS A 17 22.18 -6.11 -20.37
CA LYS A 17 20.95 -5.36 -20.69
C LYS A 17 20.69 -5.37 -22.19
N ALA A 18 21.70 -5.08 -23.01
CA ALA A 18 21.58 -5.10 -24.46
C ALA A 18 21.18 -6.48 -24.99
N ALA A 19 21.80 -7.55 -24.49
CA ALA A 19 21.45 -8.93 -24.85
C ALA A 19 20.02 -9.33 -24.42
N ALA A 20 19.57 -8.89 -23.25
CA ALA A 20 18.20 -9.14 -22.78
C ALA A 20 17.15 -8.38 -23.60
N LEU A 21 17.46 -7.14 -24.02
CA LEU A 21 16.60 -6.36 -24.91
C LEU A 21 16.50 -6.97 -26.31
N THR A 22 17.59 -7.54 -26.83
CA THR A 22 17.57 -8.23 -28.13
C THR A 22 16.88 -9.59 -28.08
N ALA A 23 16.91 -10.28 -26.95
CA ALA A 23 16.18 -11.52 -26.72
C ALA A 23 14.67 -11.30 -26.51
N ALA A 24 14.27 -10.15 -25.96
CA ALA A 24 12.87 -9.82 -25.66
C ALA A 24 12.06 -9.28 -26.87
N LYS A 25 12.46 -9.60 -28.10
CA LYS A 25 11.73 -9.19 -29.32
C LYS A 25 10.30 -9.72 -29.28
N GLY A 26 9.33 -8.80 -29.16
CA GLY A 26 7.89 -9.11 -29.08
C GLY A 26 7.25 -8.81 -27.72
N LEU A 27 8.02 -8.49 -26.67
CA LEU A 27 7.47 -7.95 -25.42
C LEU A 27 7.22 -6.44 -25.53
N SER A 28 6.27 -5.91 -24.75
CA SER A 28 6.08 -4.45 -24.68
C SER A 28 7.35 -3.78 -24.18
N ARG A 29 7.62 -2.55 -24.63
CA ARG A 29 8.85 -1.81 -24.29
C ARG A 29 9.10 -1.76 -22.77
N ALA A 30 8.06 -1.50 -21.99
CA ALA A 30 8.14 -1.47 -20.53
C ALA A 30 8.43 -2.85 -19.89
N GLN A 31 7.96 -3.94 -20.50
CA GLN A 31 8.26 -5.30 -20.05
C GLN A 31 9.69 -5.71 -20.42
N ALA A 32 10.14 -5.37 -21.63
CA ALA A 32 11.51 -5.61 -22.09
C ALA A 32 12.53 -4.84 -21.24
N GLU A 33 12.27 -3.56 -20.93
CA GLU A 33 13.12 -2.74 -20.07
C GLU A 33 13.18 -3.29 -18.63
N ARG A 34 12.05 -3.75 -18.07
CA ARG A 34 12.02 -4.40 -16.74
C ARG A 34 12.75 -5.75 -16.72
N ALA A 35 12.61 -6.56 -17.76
CA ALA A 35 13.30 -7.84 -17.89
C ALA A 35 14.83 -7.64 -18.04
N ALA A 36 15.25 -6.66 -18.85
CA ALA A 36 16.65 -6.30 -19.03
C ALA A 36 17.27 -5.73 -17.76
N ALA A 37 16.55 -4.84 -17.06
CA ALA A 37 16.97 -4.33 -15.76
C ALA A 37 17.07 -5.43 -14.70
N ALA A 38 16.22 -6.46 -14.74
CA ALA A 38 16.30 -7.61 -13.84
C ALA A 38 17.45 -8.56 -14.20
N ALA A 39 17.76 -8.74 -15.48
CA ALA A 39 18.86 -9.57 -15.96
C ALA A 39 20.23 -9.02 -15.54
N ALA A 40 20.39 -7.69 -15.57
CA ALA A 40 21.63 -7.00 -15.24
C ALA A 40 21.80 -6.63 -13.75
N ARG A 41 20.88 -7.07 -12.87
CA ARG A 41 21.04 -6.92 -11.42
C ARG A 41 22.09 -7.88 -10.89
N ASN A 42 22.91 -7.38 -9.97
CA ASN A 42 23.88 -8.17 -9.19
C ASN A 42 24.92 -8.90 -10.04
N VAL A 43 25.44 -8.24 -11.08
CA VAL A 43 26.44 -8.80 -11.98
C VAL A 43 27.82 -8.28 -11.58
N ASN A 44 28.81 -9.16 -11.46
CA ASN A 44 30.20 -8.78 -11.24
C ASN A 44 30.89 -8.25 -12.53
N ALA A 45 32.16 -7.86 -12.39
CA ALA A 45 32.98 -7.38 -13.51
C ALA A 45 33.17 -8.38 -14.67
N TYR A 46 32.87 -9.65 -14.44
CA TYR A 46 32.99 -10.73 -15.42
C TYR A 46 31.64 -11.17 -16.00
N GLY A 47 30.53 -10.55 -15.61
CA GLY A 47 29.21 -10.93 -16.12
C GLY A 47 28.52 -12.05 -15.34
N GLN A 48 29.11 -12.53 -14.25
CA GLN A 48 28.52 -13.57 -13.41
C GLN A 48 27.60 -12.94 -12.36
N LYS A 49 26.44 -13.55 -12.14
CA LYS A 49 25.53 -13.15 -11.06
C LYS A 49 26.18 -13.51 -9.74
N GLU A 50 26.52 -12.49 -8.96
CA GLU A 50 26.88 -12.67 -7.57
C GLU A 50 25.58 -12.87 -6.78
N GLU A 51 25.61 -13.76 -5.79
CA GLU A 51 24.56 -13.81 -4.79
C GLU A 51 24.79 -12.62 -3.86
N GLY A 52 24.34 -11.44 -4.30
CA GLY A 52 24.31 -10.29 -3.43
C GLY A 52 23.38 -10.50 -2.23
N PRO A 53 23.26 -9.47 -1.38
CA PRO A 53 22.44 -9.51 -0.17
C PRO A 53 21.11 -10.21 -0.44
N SER A 54 20.76 -11.21 0.40
CA SER A 54 19.54 -11.99 0.26
C SER A 54 18.35 -11.08 -0.10
N ARG A 55 17.41 -11.54 -0.93
CA ARG A 55 16.20 -10.76 -1.29
C ARG A 55 15.49 -10.16 -0.06
N TRP A 56 15.61 -10.81 1.10
CA TRP A 56 15.14 -10.28 2.37
C TRP A 56 15.89 -9.02 2.85
N GLN A 57 17.22 -9.02 2.74
CA GLN A 57 18.08 -7.88 3.06
C GLN A 57 17.81 -6.72 2.09
N GLU A 58 17.72 -6.98 0.78
CA GLU A 58 17.36 -5.96 -0.22
C GLU A 58 16.00 -5.32 0.09
N LYS A 59 14.99 -6.12 0.47
CA LYS A 59 13.66 -5.62 0.82
C LYS A 59 13.68 -4.76 2.08
N ARG A 60 14.49 -5.15 3.08
CA ARG A 60 14.65 -4.43 4.35
C ARG A 60 15.38 -3.10 4.14
N GLU A 61 16.40 -3.09 3.29
CA GLU A 61 17.15 -1.89 2.93
C GLU A 61 16.34 -0.94 2.04
N ALA A 62 15.59 -1.45 1.07
CA ALA A 62 14.67 -0.65 0.27
C ALA A 62 13.57 0.00 1.13
N LYS A 63 13.03 -0.72 2.12
CA LYS A 63 12.08 -0.15 3.09
C LYS A 63 12.72 0.95 3.93
N ARG A 64 13.96 0.74 4.40
CA ARG A 64 14.73 1.76 5.14
C ARG A 64 14.94 3.02 4.28
N GLN A 65 15.38 2.84 3.03
CA GLN A 65 15.59 3.94 2.09
C GLN A 65 14.29 4.69 1.78
N MET A 66 13.17 3.98 1.64
CA MET A 66 11.85 4.61 1.45
C MET A 66 11.48 5.52 2.63
N TYR A 67 11.71 5.10 3.88
CA TYR A 67 11.48 6.00 5.03
C TYR A 67 12.50 7.13 5.14
N LEU A 68 13.75 6.91 4.73
CA LEU A 68 14.80 7.93 4.76
C LEU A 68 14.55 9.04 3.73
N MET A 69 14.04 8.66 2.56
CA MET A 69 13.77 9.55 1.42
C MET A 69 12.33 10.09 1.41
N SER A 70 11.44 9.55 2.25
CA SER A 70 10.07 10.07 2.36
C SER A 70 10.10 11.41 3.09
N THR A 71 9.93 12.47 2.32
CA THR A 71 9.69 13.83 2.81
C THR A 71 8.25 14.03 3.30
N GLU A 72 7.45 12.96 3.39
CA GLU A 72 6.09 13.03 3.90
C GLU A 72 6.12 13.33 5.41
N LYS A 73 5.50 14.44 5.80
CA LYS A 73 5.35 14.81 7.21
C LYS A 73 4.70 13.64 7.97
N ALA A 74 5.34 13.20 9.05
CA ALA A 74 4.80 12.16 9.93
C ALA A 74 3.34 12.47 10.26
N VAL A 75 2.47 11.46 10.09
CA VAL A 75 1.05 11.55 10.42
C VAL A 75 0.94 11.94 11.90
N LYS A 76 0.52 13.18 12.18
CA LYS A 76 0.16 13.61 13.53
C LYS A 76 -1.10 12.85 13.93
N LEU A 77 -0.92 11.76 14.67
CA LEU A 77 -2.02 11.07 15.33
C LEU A 77 -2.69 12.06 16.30
N GLY A 78 -3.92 12.47 15.98
CA GLY A 78 -4.72 13.37 16.82
C GLY A 78 -5.50 14.44 16.04
N GLU A 79 -5.09 14.81 14.83
CA GLU A 79 -5.84 15.76 14.01
C GLU A 79 -6.74 15.00 13.03
N ARG A 80 -8.00 14.78 13.43
CA ARG A 80 -9.05 14.42 12.47
C ARG A 80 -9.23 15.58 11.51
N LYS A 81 -8.65 15.46 10.32
CA LYS A 81 -8.80 16.43 9.24
C LYS A 81 -10.10 16.16 8.46
N ASP A 82 -11.21 16.11 9.19
CA ASP A 82 -12.56 16.10 8.64
C ASP A 82 -13.22 17.44 8.96
N LEU A 83 -12.71 18.51 8.35
CA LEU A 83 -13.45 19.77 8.24
C LEU A 83 -14.54 19.57 7.18
N LYS A 84 -15.59 18.83 7.52
CA LYS A 84 -16.90 18.93 6.85
C LYS A 84 -17.81 19.73 7.77
N SER A 85 -17.71 21.05 7.66
CA SER A 85 -18.67 21.99 8.21
C SER A 85 -20.06 21.73 7.60
N SER A 86 -20.99 21.22 8.41
CA SER A 86 -22.37 21.70 8.48
C SER A 86 -23.14 20.88 9.51
N MET A 87 -23.19 21.38 10.74
CA MET A 87 -24.43 21.80 11.40
C MET A 87 -24.22 21.70 12.92
N SER A 88 -23.95 22.86 13.51
CA SER A 88 -23.89 23.05 14.95
C SER A 88 -25.31 22.94 15.52
N THR A 89 -25.62 21.83 16.17
CA THR A 89 -26.68 21.79 17.19
C THR A 89 -26.05 21.29 18.49
N LEU A 90 -25.82 22.26 19.37
CA LEU A 90 -25.63 22.18 20.82
C LEU A 90 -25.62 20.78 21.46
N GLY A 91 -24.50 20.43 22.09
CA GLY A 91 -24.50 19.56 23.27
C GLY A 91 -23.81 18.21 23.12
N GLY A 92 -22.49 18.21 23.33
CA GLY A 92 -21.73 17.02 23.68
C GLY A 92 -21.27 16.19 22.48
N THR A 93 -20.03 15.71 22.55
CA THR A 93 -19.52 14.60 21.75
C THR A 93 -20.57 13.50 21.70
N SER A 94 -21.32 13.41 20.60
CA SER A 94 -22.47 12.51 20.49
C SER A 94 -21.96 11.09 20.28
N SER A 95 -21.38 10.51 21.34
CA SER A 95 -21.00 9.12 21.38
C SER A 95 -22.26 8.29 21.08
N GLN A 96 -22.15 7.42 20.09
CA GLN A 96 -23.21 6.49 19.76
C GLN A 96 -23.13 5.34 20.74
N CYS A 97 -24.18 5.14 21.52
CA CYS A 97 -24.25 4.04 22.46
C CYS A 97 -24.27 2.69 21.71
N GLN A 98 -23.36 1.77 22.04
CA GLN A 98 -23.31 0.46 21.37
C GLN A 98 -24.45 -0.50 21.79
N LYS A 99 -25.19 -0.16 22.85
CA LYS A 99 -26.28 -0.99 23.39
C LYS A 99 -27.63 -0.67 22.73
N CYS A 100 -27.95 0.63 22.61
CA CYS A 100 -29.23 1.09 22.06
C CYS A 100 -29.10 1.88 20.74
N PHE A 101 -27.89 2.14 20.26
CA PHE A 101 -27.57 2.88 19.03
C PHE A 101 -28.04 4.34 18.98
N GLN A 102 -28.58 4.87 20.08
CA GLN A 102 -28.91 6.30 20.22
C GLN A 102 -27.66 7.12 20.52
N THR A 103 -27.70 8.39 20.10
CA THR A 103 -26.67 9.39 20.37
C THR A 103 -26.94 10.12 21.68
N GLY A 104 -25.88 10.55 22.37
CA GLY A 104 -25.99 11.45 23.53
C GLY A 104 -25.70 10.81 24.88
N HIS A 105 -25.23 9.56 24.92
CA HIS A 105 -24.73 8.91 26.13
C HIS A 105 -23.75 7.78 25.79
N TRP A 106 -22.89 7.45 26.75
CA TRP A 106 -21.98 6.32 26.62
C TRP A 106 -22.66 5.00 26.99
N THR A 107 -22.10 3.88 26.51
CA THR A 107 -22.67 2.54 26.75
C THR A 107 -22.85 2.22 28.25
N TYR A 108 -22.00 2.77 29.13
CA TYR A 108 -22.08 2.56 30.58
C TYR A 108 -23.22 3.34 31.25
N GLU A 109 -23.73 4.41 30.62
CA GLU A 109 -24.85 5.23 31.12
C GLU A 109 -26.21 4.75 30.54
N CYS A 110 -26.18 3.74 29.67
CA CYS A 110 -27.33 3.32 28.90
C CYS A 110 -28.36 2.53 29.73
N LYS A 111 -29.46 3.21 30.05
CA LYS A 111 -30.64 2.64 30.72
C LYS A 111 -31.60 1.92 29.75
N ASN A 112 -31.44 2.12 28.44
CA ASN A 112 -32.31 1.50 27.43
C ASN A 112 -32.03 0.00 27.29
N GLU A 113 -33.04 -0.75 26.85
CA GLU A 113 -32.89 -2.15 26.48
C GLU A 113 -31.96 -2.31 25.26
N ARG A 114 -31.34 -3.49 25.15
CA ARG A 114 -30.47 -3.80 24.00
C ARG A 114 -31.34 -4.02 22.77
N VAL A 115 -31.19 -3.15 21.79
CA VAL A 115 -31.85 -3.32 20.49
C VAL A 115 -31.00 -4.26 19.63
N TYR A 116 -31.58 -5.37 19.18
CA TYR A 116 -30.91 -6.25 18.21
C TYR A 116 -31.23 -5.80 16.78
N ILE A 117 -30.22 -5.28 16.09
CA ILE A 117 -30.33 -4.93 14.67
C ILE A 117 -29.71 -6.06 13.85
N SER A 118 -30.55 -6.89 13.25
CA SER A 118 -30.07 -7.97 12.38
C SER A 118 -29.44 -7.39 11.11
N ARG A 119 -28.23 -7.85 10.76
CA ARG A 119 -27.60 -7.51 9.49
C ARG A 119 -28.06 -8.51 8.44
N PRO A 120 -28.57 -8.06 7.27
CA PRO A 120 -29.01 -8.98 6.23
C PRO A 120 -27.83 -9.81 5.73
N SER A 121 -28.04 -11.12 5.57
CA SER A 121 -27.00 -12.03 5.08
C SER A 121 -26.64 -11.72 3.62
N ARG A 122 -25.46 -12.16 3.17
CA ARG A 122 -25.04 -11.96 1.77
C ARG A 122 -26.08 -12.52 0.78
N THR A 123 -26.63 -13.70 1.05
CA THR A 123 -27.66 -14.31 0.20
C THR A 123 -28.97 -13.51 0.21
N GLN A 124 -29.36 -12.94 1.36
CA GLN A 124 -30.51 -12.05 1.46
C GLN A 124 -30.32 -10.75 0.67
N GLN A 125 -29.10 -10.21 0.65
CA GLN A 125 -28.73 -9.05 -0.17
C GLN A 125 -28.64 -9.37 -1.67
N LEU A 126 -28.30 -10.61 -2.05
CA LEU A 126 -28.34 -11.04 -3.45
C LEU A 126 -29.78 -11.12 -3.97
N LYS A 127 -30.70 -11.68 -3.17
CA LYS A 127 -32.13 -11.77 -3.50
C LYS A 127 -32.80 -10.40 -3.58
N ASN A 128 -32.43 -9.48 -2.68
CA ASN A 128 -32.96 -8.12 -2.64
C ASN A 128 -31.85 -7.09 -2.85
N PRO A 129 -31.62 -6.63 -4.10
CA PRO A 129 -30.53 -5.70 -4.41
C PRO A 129 -30.65 -4.34 -3.71
N LYS A 130 -31.84 -3.97 -3.20
CA LYS A 130 -32.05 -2.76 -2.38
C LYS A 130 -31.33 -2.81 -1.02
N LEU A 131 -31.08 -4.01 -0.48
CA LEU A 131 -30.39 -4.20 0.80
C LEU A 131 -28.86 -4.19 0.66
N ARG A 132 -28.33 -4.06 -0.57
CA ARG A 132 -26.90 -4.02 -0.82
C ARG A 132 -26.36 -2.65 -0.43
N MET A 133 -25.30 -2.66 0.37
CA MET A 133 -24.51 -1.46 0.63
C MET A 133 -23.81 -1.02 -0.65
N LYS A 134 -24.01 0.24 -1.06
CA LYS A 134 -23.25 0.84 -2.16
C LYS A 134 -21.85 1.14 -1.66
N VAL A 135 -20.88 0.32 -2.04
CA VAL A 135 -19.48 0.57 -1.72
C VAL A 135 -18.99 1.67 -2.66
N ALA A 136 -18.63 2.84 -2.12
CA ALA A 136 -17.92 3.84 -2.90
C ALA A 136 -16.51 3.31 -3.15
N THR A 137 -16.21 2.94 -4.39
CA THR A 137 -14.86 2.53 -4.79
C THR A 137 -13.97 3.77 -4.75
N SER A 138 -13.24 3.97 -3.66
CA SER A 138 -12.09 4.89 -3.67
C SER A 138 -10.96 4.18 -4.41
N TYR A 139 -10.76 4.53 -5.68
CA TYR A 139 -9.59 4.14 -6.45
C TYR A 139 -8.48 5.17 -6.23
#